data_AF-A0A6H9SDW4-F1
#
_entry.id   AF-A0A6H9SDW4-F1
#
_cell.length_a   1.000
_cell.length_b   1.000
_cell.length_c   1.000
_cell.angle_alpha   90.00
_cell.angle_beta   90.00
_cell.angle_gamma   90.00
#
_symmetry.space_group_name_H-M   'P 1'
#
loop_
_entity.id
_entity.type
_entity.pdbx_description
1 polymer ?
#
loop_
_entity_poly.entity_id
_entity_poly.type
_entity_poly.pdbx_seq_one_letter_code
_entity_poly.pdbx_strand_id
1 'polypeptide(L)'
;ATVALIATLYNLYAFAQIYQPEMRLIGGGAFDNPLLASHLYGFFCVYWLSLSMLWKNRHIFWLTVPAALVMFTAVVATGSRTPLVALCAAAIWIGVLCWNRRSLALFSLLIIGGGVTGVLFYEMIFARGDSYRFEIWQIILQAIAEHPWIGHGYGADLEVDPGIGYMLAEPHNFALGVLYYVGIIGFVP
;
A
#
# COMPACT_ATOMS: atom_id res chain seq x y z
N ALA A 1 7.69 -18.99 6.57
CA ALA A 1 7.11 -18.01 7.52
C ALA A 1 8.10 -17.57 8.59
N THR A 2 8.81 -18.48 9.26
CA THR A 2 9.84 -18.15 10.28
C THR A 2 11.04 -17.38 9.72
N VAL A 3 11.58 -17.79 8.57
CA VAL A 3 12.66 -17.04 7.87
C VAL A 3 12.20 -15.61 7.55
N ALA A 4 10.98 -15.46 7.03
CA ALA A 4 10.40 -14.16 6.74
C ALA A 4 10.25 -13.31 8.02
N LEU A 5 9.87 -13.92 9.15
CA LEU A 5 9.77 -13.22 10.44
C LEU A 5 11.13 -12.71 10.91
N ILE A 6 12.17 -13.54 10.86
CA ILE A 6 13.54 -13.16 11.23
C ILE A 6 14.05 -12.04 10.32
N ALA A 7 13.85 -12.16 9.00
CA ALA A 7 14.20 -11.11 8.05
C ALA A 7 13.43 -9.81 8.30
N THR A 8 12.15 -9.89 8.66
CA THR A 8 11.32 -8.72 8.98
C THR A 8 11.79 -8.03 10.26
N LEU A 9 12.16 -8.79 11.29
CA LEU A 9 12.75 -8.24 12.51
C LEU A 9 14.08 -7.54 12.24
N TYR A 10 14.94 -8.13 11.40
CA TYR A 10 16.18 -7.50 10.98
C TYR A 10 15.93 -6.19 10.22
N ASN A 11 15.03 -6.19 9.24
CA ASN A 11 14.68 -4.99 8.46
C ASN A 11 14.07 -3.90 9.36
N LEU A 12 13.16 -4.25 10.28
CA LEU A 12 12.59 -3.31 11.25
C LEU A 12 13.66 -2.75 12.18
N TYR A 13 14.57 -3.59 12.68
CA TYR A 13 15.67 -3.15 13.54
C TYR A 13 16.58 -2.18 12.79
N ALA A 14 17.00 -2.53 11.57
CA ALA A 14 17.82 -1.68 10.72
C ALA A 14 17.12 -0.34 10.46
N PHE A 15 15.85 -0.37 10.06
CA PHE A 15 15.04 0.82 9.83
C PHE A 15 14.89 1.70 11.06
N ALA A 16 14.73 1.11 12.25
CA ALA A 16 14.63 1.87 13.49
C ALA A 16 15.91 2.68 13.81
N GLN A 17 17.08 2.22 13.36
CA GLN A 17 18.36 2.94 13.59
C GLN A 17 18.52 4.17 12.71
N ILE A 18 17.93 4.17 11.51
CA ILE A 18 18.04 5.25 10.50
C ILE A 18 16.71 6.00 10.32
N TYR A 19 15.75 5.80 11.24
CA TYR A 19 14.41 6.33 11.10
C TYR A 19 14.43 7.86 11.09
N GLN A 20 13.83 8.43 10.05
CA GLN A 20 13.48 9.85 9.98
C GLN A 20 11.98 9.97 9.65
N PRO A 21 11.32 11.05 10.06
CA PRO A 21 9.96 11.34 9.63
C PRO A 21 9.88 11.26 8.10
N GLU A 22 8.82 10.64 7.57
CA GLU A 22 8.57 10.40 6.12
C GLU A 22 9.38 9.27 5.45
N MET A 23 10.38 8.69 6.13
CA MET A 23 11.08 7.50 5.62
C MET A 23 10.13 6.30 5.57
N ARG A 24 10.25 5.53 4.48
CA ARG A 24 9.49 4.28 4.29
C ARG A 24 10.41 3.09 4.50
N LEU A 25 9.87 2.04 5.12
CA LEU A 25 10.57 0.77 5.24
C LEU A 25 10.74 0.16 3.84
N ILE A 26 12.00 0.01 3.48
CA ILE A 26 12.49 -0.71 2.30
C ILE A 26 13.31 -1.88 2.83
N GLY A 27 13.12 -3.08 2.31
CA GLY A 27 13.91 -4.25 2.74
C GLY A 27 15.22 -4.36 1.95
N GLY A 28 16.14 -5.21 2.40
CA GLY A 28 17.38 -5.44 1.65
C GLY A 28 17.21 -6.29 0.37
N GLY A 29 17.89 -5.92 -0.71
CA GLY A 29 17.99 -6.72 -1.94
C GLY A 29 16.79 -6.55 -2.86
N ALA A 30 16.06 -7.62 -3.18
CA ALA A 30 14.87 -7.53 -4.05
C ALA A 30 13.70 -6.70 -3.47
N PHE A 31 13.84 -6.18 -2.24
CA PHE A 31 12.84 -5.38 -1.53
C PHE A 31 13.10 -3.88 -1.57
N ASP A 32 13.91 -3.42 -2.53
CA ASP A 32 14.22 -2.00 -2.78
C ASP A 32 12.97 -1.16 -3.11
N ASN A 33 11.83 -1.81 -3.40
CA ASN A 33 10.56 -1.16 -3.60
C ASN A 33 9.62 -1.36 -2.39
N PRO A 34 9.19 -0.28 -1.69
CA PRO A 34 8.32 -0.37 -0.53
C PRO A 34 6.95 -0.99 -0.86
N LEU A 35 6.46 -0.86 -2.10
CA LEU A 35 5.24 -1.52 -2.54
C LEU A 35 5.41 -3.05 -2.52
N LEU A 36 6.50 -3.56 -3.10
CA LEU A 36 6.74 -5.00 -3.14
C LEU A 36 6.93 -5.57 -1.74
N ALA A 37 7.72 -4.89 -0.90
CA ALA A 37 7.95 -5.28 0.49
C ALA A 37 6.62 -5.34 1.28
N SER A 38 5.75 -4.35 1.09
CA SER A 38 4.46 -4.28 1.80
C SER A 38 3.51 -5.43 1.47
N HIS A 39 3.52 -5.94 0.24
CA HIS A 39 2.72 -7.12 -0.14
C HIS A 39 3.22 -8.38 0.58
N LEU A 40 4.54 -8.57 0.66
CA LEU A 40 5.12 -9.74 1.31
C LEU A 40 4.85 -9.74 2.82
N TYR A 41 5.08 -8.61 3.49
CA TYR A 41 4.77 -8.48 4.92
C TYR A 41 3.26 -8.66 5.17
N GLY A 42 2.41 -8.10 4.30
CA GLY A 42 0.97 -8.27 4.36
C GLY A 42 0.56 -9.74 4.25
N PHE A 43 1.09 -10.47 3.26
CA PHE A 43 0.82 -11.89 3.08
C PHE A 43 1.17 -12.70 4.34
N PHE A 44 2.37 -12.51 4.88
CA PHE A 44 2.77 -13.23 6.09
C PHE A 44 2.00 -12.79 7.34
N CYS A 45 1.58 -11.53 7.42
CA CYS A 45 0.67 -11.06 8.48
C CYS A 45 -0.65 -11.84 8.46
N VAL A 46 -1.29 -11.95 7.29
CA VAL A 46 -2.53 -12.74 7.11
C VAL A 46 -2.29 -14.22 7.44
N TYR A 47 -1.15 -14.78 7.02
CA TYR A 47 -0.79 -16.16 7.31
C TYR A 47 -0.66 -16.43 8.82
N TRP A 48 0.05 -15.58 9.56
CA TRP A 48 0.17 -15.74 11.01
C TRP A 48 -1.16 -15.50 11.74
N LEU A 49 -1.95 -14.53 11.27
CA LEU A 49 -3.27 -14.26 11.80
C LEU A 49 -4.22 -15.44 11.58
N SER A 50 -4.23 -16.06 10.40
CA SER A 50 -5.08 -17.21 10.09
C SER A 50 -4.71 -18.43 10.94
N LEU A 51 -3.40 -18.68 11.14
CA LEU A 51 -2.94 -19.73 12.06
C LEU A 51 -3.42 -19.49 13.50
N SER A 52 -3.38 -18.24 13.98
CA SER A 52 -3.86 -17.90 15.33
C SER A 52 -5.35 -18.17 15.54
N MET A 53 -6.14 -18.13 14.45
CA MET A 53 -7.59 -18.34 14.46
C MET A 53 -7.97 -19.81 14.26
N LEU A 54 -7.26 -20.51 13.37
CA LEU A 54 -7.51 -21.92 13.06
C LEU A 54 -7.05 -22.85 14.21
N TRP A 55 -5.93 -22.55 14.85
CA TRP A 55 -5.35 -23.41 15.87
C TRP A 55 -5.82 -23.01 17.27
N LYS A 56 -6.52 -23.93 17.96
CA LYS A 56 -7.05 -23.71 19.31
C LYS A 56 -5.98 -23.78 20.42
N ASN A 57 -4.80 -24.32 20.13
CA ASN A 57 -3.72 -24.47 21.10
C ASN A 57 -3.23 -23.10 21.60
N ARG A 58 -3.26 -22.92 22.93
CA ARG A 58 -2.86 -21.66 23.58
C ARG A 58 -1.37 -21.35 23.36
N HIS A 59 -0.50 -22.35 23.32
CA HIS A 59 0.93 -22.13 23.08
C HIS A 59 1.20 -21.56 21.68
N ILE A 60 0.50 -22.06 20.67
CA ILE A 60 0.66 -21.61 19.29
C ILE A 60 0.06 -20.21 19.12
N PHE A 61 -1.04 -19.91 19.81
CA PHE A 61 -1.59 -18.56 19.85
C PHE A 61 -0.57 -17.53 20.38
N TRP A 62 0.12 -17.84 21.48
CA TRP A 62 1.14 -16.95 22.05
C TRP A 62 2.36 -16.74 21.15
N LEU A 63 2.63 -17.64 20.19
CA LEU A 63 3.70 -17.47 19.22
C LEU A 63 3.23 -16.71 17.96
N THR A 64 2.03 -17.03 17.49
CA THR A 64 1.48 -16.51 16.21
C THR A 64 1.01 -15.06 16.32
N VAL A 65 0.46 -14.64 17.46
CA VAL A 65 0.01 -13.25 17.65
C VAL A 65 1.17 -12.25 17.62
N PRO A 66 2.28 -12.44 18.36
CA PRO A 66 3.45 -11.57 18.25
C PRO A 66 4.04 -11.57 16.83
N ALA A 67 4.07 -12.73 16.15
CA ALA A 67 4.56 -12.81 14.78
C ALA A 67 3.67 -11.99 13.81
N ALA A 68 2.35 -12.06 13.95
CA ALA A 68 1.42 -11.24 13.17
C ALA A 68 1.59 -9.74 13.48
N LEU A 69 1.81 -9.37 14.75
CA LEU A 69 2.07 -7.98 15.14
C LEU A 69 3.36 -7.44 14.53
N VAL A 70 4.45 -8.21 14.54
CA VAL A 70 5.71 -7.81 13.88
C VAL A 70 5.50 -7.56 12.39
N MET A 71 4.79 -8.47 11.71
CA MET A 71 4.49 -8.30 10.29
C MET A 71 3.59 -7.08 10.03
N PHE A 72 2.59 -6.85 10.88
CA PHE A 72 1.72 -5.68 10.79
C PHE A 72 2.52 -4.38 10.95
N THR A 73 3.40 -4.31 11.95
CA THR A 73 4.28 -3.15 12.16
C THR A 73 5.17 -2.89 10.94
N ALA A 74 5.69 -3.94 10.30
CA ALA A 74 6.46 -3.79 9.07
C ALA A 74 5.61 -3.24 7.91
N VAL A 75 4.36 -3.70 7.75
CA VAL A 75 3.44 -3.14 6.75
C VAL A 75 3.17 -1.67 7.02
N VAL A 76 2.89 -1.29 8.27
CA VAL A 76 2.70 0.12 8.64
C VAL A 76 3.96 0.95 8.34
N ALA A 77 5.14 0.42 8.66
CA ALA A 77 6.41 1.09 8.40
C ALA A 77 6.70 1.30 6.91
N THR A 78 6.13 0.48 6.00
CA THR A 78 6.26 0.74 4.54
C THR A 78 5.52 2.00 4.09
N GLY A 79 4.59 2.52 4.90
CA GLY A 79 3.77 3.69 4.57
C GLY A 79 2.75 3.47 3.44
N SER A 80 2.58 2.22 2.97
CA SER A 80 1.67 1.88 1.89
C SER A 80 0.23 1.70 2.42
N ARG A 81 -0.73 2.37 1.77
CA ARG A 81 -2.15 2.37 2.18
C ARG A 81 -2.92 1.15 1.66
N THR A 82 -2.61 0.70 0.44
CA THR A 82 -3.30 -0.44 -0.21
C THR A 82 -3.19 -1.76 0.55
N PRO A 83 -2.02 -2.14 1.14
CA PRO A 83 -1.90 -3.39 1.88
C PRO A 83 -2.64 -3.32 3.22
N LEU A 84 -2.77 -2.15 3.84
CA LEU A 84 -3.56 -1.99 5.07
C LEU A 84 -5.05 -2.25 4.82
N VAL A 85 -5.59 -1.74 3.70
CA VAL A 85 -6.98 -2.03 3.29
C VAL A 85 -7.15 -3.53 3.00
N ALA A 86 -6.21 -4.13 2.25
CA ALA A 86 -6.23 -5.57 1.97
C ALA A 86 -6.15 -6.41 3.26
N LEU A 87 -5.33 -6.01 4.23
CA LEU A 87 -5.23 -6.66 5.54
C LEU A 87 -6.54 -6.57 6.32
N CYS A 88 -7.21 -5.42 6.31
CA CYS A 88 -8.51 -5.27 6.96
C CYS A 88 -9.55 -6.21 6.32
N ALA A 89 -9.62 -6.24 4.99
CA ALA A 89 -10.51 -7.15 4.27
C ALA A 89 -10.22 -8.62 4.58
N ALA A 90 -8.94 -9.02 4.57
CA ALA A 90 -8.53 -10.38 4.91
C ALA A 90 -8.84 -10.74 6.38
N ALA A 91 -8.61 -9.82 7.32
CA ALA A 91 -8.94 -10.00 8.73
C ALA A 91 -10.44 -10.18 8.95
N ILE A 92 -11.28 -9.38 8.26
CA ILE A 92 -12.74 -9.53 8.29
C ILE A 92 -13.13 -10.91 7.77
N TRP A 93 -12.60 -11.30 6.62
CA TRP A 93 -12.88 -12.58 5.99
C TRP A 93 -12.52 -13.77 6.89
N ILE A 94 -11.33 -13.74 7.50
CA ILE A 94 -10.89 -14.75 8.48
C ILE A 94 -11.81 -14.77 9.70
N GLY A 95 -12.19 -13.60 10.23
CA GLY A 95 -13.08 -13.49 11.38
C GLY A 95 -14.48 -14.05 11.12
N VAL A 96 -15.00 -13.87 9.90
CA VAL A 96 -16.29 -14.42 9.46
C VAL A 96 -16.19 -15.94 9.30
N LEU A 97 -15.15 -16.46 8.63
CA LEU A 97 -14.96 -17.90 8.44
C LEU A 97 -14.70 -18.65 9.75
N CYS A 98 -13.90 -18.08 10.65
CA CYS A 98 -13.48 -18.69 11.91
C CYS A 98 -14.25 -18.11 13.11
N TRP A 99 -15.58 -18.05 13.01
CA TRP A 99 -16.42 -17.38 14.00
C TRP A 99 -16.21 -17.92 15.43
N ASN A 100 -15.71 -17.08 16.34
CA ASN A 100 -15.41 -17.43 17.73
C ASN A 100 -15.30 -16.17 18.61
N ARG A 101 -15.17 -16.30 19.94
CA ARG A 101 -14.85 -15.17 20.85
C ARG A 101 -13.62 -14.38 20.41
N ARG A 102 -12.68 -15.01 19.71
CA ARG A 102 -11.49 -14.36 19.13
C ARG A 102 -11.82 -13.49 17.92
N SER A 103 -12.83 -13.84 17.11
CA SER A 103 -13.25 -13.00 15.98
C SER A 103 -13.91 -11.71 16.47
N LEU A 104 -14.66 -11.77 17.59
CA LEU A 104 -15.17 -10.56 18.25
C LEU A 104 -14.05 -9.60 18.66
N ALA A 105 -12.98 -10.12 19.27
CA ALA A 105 -11.82 -9.30 19.62
C ALA A 105 -11.13 -8.69 18.39
N LEU A 106 -11.03 -9.45 17.29
CA LEU A 106 -10.48 -8.97 16.03
C LEU A 106 -11.34 -7.84 15.44
N PHE A 107 -12.66 -7.99 15.40
CA PHE A 107 -13.57 -6.94 14.93
C PHE A 107 -13.51 -5.70 15.81
N SER A 108 -13.48 -5.86 17.13
CA SER A 108 -13.28 -4.74 18.06
C SER A 108 -11.97 -4.00 17.78
N LEU A 109 -10.88 -4.73 17.56
CA LEU A 109 -9.58 -4.13 17.21
C LEU A 109 -9.63 -3.37 15.88
N LEU A 110 -10.29 -3.93 14.86
CA LEU A 110 -10.45 -3.27 13.56
C LEU A 110 -11.29 -1.99 13.67
N ILE A 111 -12.39 -2.03 14.42
CA ILE A 111 -13.27 -0.86 14.60
C ILE A 111 -12.54 0.23 15.38
N ILE A 112 -11.88 -0.13 16.50
CA ILE A 112 -11.14 0.83 17.32
C ILE A 112 -9.96 1.39 16.52
N GLY A 113 -9.16 0.53 15.88
CA GLY A 113 -8.01 0.95 15.08
C GLY A 113 -8.41 1.83 13.90
N GLY A 114 -9.44 1.44 13.16
CA GLY A 114 -10.00 2.22 12.06
C GLY A 114 -10.55 3.57 12.53
N GLY A 115 -11.28 3.60 13.66
CA GLY A 115 -11.82 4.82 14.26
C GLY A 115 -10.73 5.78 14.73
N VAL A 116 -9.75 5.29 15.48
CA VAL A 116 -8.60 6.09 15.95
C VAL A 116 -7.83 6.66 14.76
N THR A 117 -7.54 5.83 13.75
CA THR A 117 -6.80 6.29 12.56
C THR A 117 -7.62 7.30 11.76
N GLY A 118 -8.92 7.06 11.61
CA GLY A 118 -9.84 7.97 10.94
C GLY A 118 -9.92 9.33 11.63
N VAL A 119 -9.91 9.39 12.95
CA VAL A 119 -9.96 10.66 13.72
C VAL A 119 -8.61 11.38 13.70
N LEU A 120 -7.50 10.68 13.95
CA LEU A 120 -6.18 11.30 14.06
C LEU A 120 -5.58 11.70 12.71
N PHE A 121 -5.95 10.99 11.63
CA PHE A 121 -5.34 11.16 10.31
C PHE A 121 -6.36 11.47 9.22
N TYR A 122 -7.55 11.96 9.59
CA TYR A 122 -8.64 12.31 8.66
C TYR A 122 -8.12 13.12 7.46
N GLU A 123 -7.45 14.25 7.72
CA GLU A 123 -6.97 15.12 6.65
C GLU A 123 -5.88 14.48 5.80
N MET A 124 -4.99 13.68 6.39
CA MET A 124 -3.95 12.99 5.63
C MET A 124 -4.50 11.88 4.73
N ILE A 125 -5.60 11.25 5.14
CA ILE A 125 -6.28 10.20 4.38
C ILE A 125 -7.04 10.81 3.21
N PHE A 126 -7.83 11.86 3.46
CA PHE A 126 -8.70 12.47 2.44
C PHE A 126 -7.97 13.52 1.57
N ALA A 127 -7.13 14.39 2.13
CA ALA A 127 -6.49 15.47 1.36
C ALA A 127 -5.19 15.04 0.63
N ARG A 128 -4.52 13.98 1.09
CA ARG A 128 -3.32 13.40 0.42
C ARG A 128 -3.58 12.01 -0.17
N GLY A 129 -4.84 11.56 -0.19
CA GLY A 129 -5.32 10.26 -0.68
C GLY A 129 -4.87 9.94 -2.10
N ASP A 130 -5.03 10.93 -2.96
CA ASP A 130 -5.04 10.67 -4.39
C ASP A 130 -3.68 10.89 -5.03
N SER A 131 -2.64 11.30 -4.28
CA SER A 131 -1.31 11.65 -4.83
C SER A 131 -1.40 12.61 -6.03
N TYR A 132 -2.38 13.52 -6.01
CA TYR A 132 -2.71 14.42 -7.12
C TYR A 132 -3.13 13.72 -8.41
N ARG A 133 -3.49 12.43 -8.39
CA ARG A 133 -3.81 11.65 -9.60
C ARG A 133 -4.97 12.26 -10.38
N PHE A 134 -6.00 12.76 -9.70
CA PHE A 134 -7.13 13.36 -10.40
C PHE A 134 -6.74 14.68 -11.08
N GLU A 135 -5.94 15.51 -10.41
CA GLU A 135 -5.39 16.74 -10.96
C GLU A 135 -4.43 16.44 -12.13
N ILE A 136 -3.53 15.48 -11.96
CA ILE A 136 -2.62 14.99 -13.01
C ILE A 136 -3.42 14.46 -14.20
N TRP A 137 -4.47 13.67 -13.98
CA TRP A 137 -5.31 13.14 -15.05
C TRP A 137 -6.08 14.26 -15.75
N GLN A 138 -6.57 15.27 -15.04
CA GLN A 138 -7.21 16.42 -15.65
C GLN A 138 -6.25 17.19 -16.54
N ILE A 139 -5.02 17.46 -16.06
CA ILE A 139 -3.99 18.15 -16.84
C ILE A 139 -3.61 17.32 -18.08
N ILE A 140 -3.41 16.01 -17.93
CA ILE A 140 -3.05 15.12 -19.02
C ILE A 140 -4.19 14.97 -20.03
N LEU A 141 -5.44 14.88 -19.58
CA LEU A 141 -6.60 14.83 -20.47
C LEU A 141 -6.77 16.13 -21.25
N GLN A 142 -6.48 17.28 -20.65
CA GLN A 142 -6.44 18.56 -21.36
C GLN A 142 -5.34 18.58 -22.41
N ALA A 143 -4.13 18.12 -22.08
CA ALA A 143 -3.04 18.02 -23.04
C ALA A 143 -3.38 17.04 -24.18
N ILE A 144 -3.94 15.87 -23.87
CA ILE A 144 -4.42 14.91 -24.90
C ILE A 144 -5.43 15.58 -25.84
N ALA A 145 -6.31 16.44 -25.33
CA ALA A 145 -7.31 17.14 -26.15
C ALA A 145 -6.69 18.09 -27.20
N GLU A 146 -5.45 18.54 -27.00
CA GLU A 146 -4.72 19.36 -27.99
C GLU A 146 -4.28 18.54 -29.21
N HIS A 147 -3.84 17.29 -28.99
CA HIS A 147 -3.37 16.39 -30.03
C HIS A 147 -3.96 14.97 -29.91
N PRO A 148 -5.29 14.79 -30.01
CA PRO A 148 -5.96 13.54 -29.63
C PRO A 148 -5.71 12.39 -30.61
N TRP A 149 -5.39 12.68 -31.88
CA TRP A 149 -5.32 11.66 -32.93
C TRP A 149 -3.96 10.96 -33.00
N ILE A 150 -2.88 11.74 -33.01
CA ILE A 150 -1.50 11.26 -33.22
C ILE A 150 -0.67 11.38 -31.92
N GLY A 151 -1.17 12.09 -30.91
CA GLY A 151 -0.46 12.36 -29.67
C GLY A 151 0.59 13.46 -29.84
N HIS A 152 1.34 13.71 -28.76
CA HIS A 152 2.40 14.72 -28.66
C HIS A 152 3.76 14.22 -29.17
N GLY A 153 3.85 12.96 -29.60
CA GLY A 153 5.06 12.36 -30.15
C GLY A 153 5.87 11.55 -29.13
N TYR A 154 6.49 10.46 -29.60
CA TYR A 154 7.28 9.56 -28.76
C TYR A 154 8.52 10.28 -28.20
N GLY A 155 8.58 10.47 -26.88
CA GLY A 155 9.65 11.20 -26.20
C GLY A 155 9.36 12.66 -25.90
N ALA A 156 8.12 13.12 -26.03
CA ALA A 156 7.71 14.42 -25.52
C ALA A 156 7.91 14.49 -23.99
N ASP A 157 8.48 15.59 -23.49
CA ASP A 157 8.64 15.81 -22.05
C ASP A 157 7.25 15.97 -21.43
N LEU A 158 6.78 14.93 -20.73
CA LEU A 158 5.55 14.99 -19.96
C LEU A 158 5.88 15.68 -18.64
N GLU A 159 5.80 17.01 -18.61
CA GLU A 159 6.00 17.78 -17.39
C GLU A 159 4.64 18.19 -16.82
N VAL A 160 4.15 17.45 -15.82
CA VAL A 160 2.91 17.80 -15.11
C VAL A 160 3.27 18.50 -13.81
N ASP A 161 2.96 19.79 -13.71
CA ASP A 161 3.03 20.53 -12.44
C ASP A 161 1.63 20.62 -11.81
N PRO A 162 1.30 19.80 -10.81
CA PRO A 162 0.03 19.91 -10.08
C PRO A 162 0.04 21.06 -9.05
N GLY A 163 1.01 21.98 -9.09
CA GLY A 163 1.11 23.12 -8.18
C GLY A 163 1.88 22.82 -6.89
N ILE A 164 2.77 21.83 -6.91
CA ILE A 164 3.50 21.32 -5.73
C ILE A 164 4.98 21.70 -5.72
N GLY A 165 5.42 22.52 -6.67
CA GLY A 165 6.78 23.05 -6.75
C GLY A 165 7.82 22.10 -7.35
N TYR A 166 7.39 20.97 -7.94
CA TYR A 166 8.21 20.07 -8.74
C TYR A 166 7.37 19.36 -9.80
N MET A 167 7.98 19.04 -10.94
CA MET A 167 7.31 18.43 -12.08
C MET A 167 7.23 16.91 -11.94
N LEU A 168 6.09 16.34 -12.30
CA LEU A 168 5.83 14.91 -12.33
C LEU A 168 5.87 14.41 -13.77
N ALA A 169 6.66 13.35 -14.02
CA ALA A 169 6.89 12.79 -15.34
C ALA A 169 5.99 11.59 -15.71
N GLU A 170 5.08 11.19 -14.83
CA GLU A 170 4.27 9.98 -15.02
C GLU A 170 2.78 10.20 -14.76
N PRO A 171 1.88 9.80 -15.68
CA PRO A 171 0.42 9.89 -15.51
C PRO A 171 -0.14 9.02 -14.38
N HIS A 172 0.68 8.14 -13.80
CA HIS A 172 0.26 7.02 -12.96
C HIS A 172 -0.85 6.14 -13.59
N ASN A 173 -0.96 6.17 -14.91
CA ASN A 173 -1.89 5.39 -15.72
C ASN A 173 -1.27 5.13 -17.09
N PHE A 174 -1.01 3.85 -17.40
CA PHE A 174 -0.38 3.45 -18.66
C PHE A 174 -1.21 3.84 -19.88
N ALA A 175 -2.53 3.68 -19.83
CA ALA A 175 -3.41 4.00 -20.95
C ALA A 175 -3.38 5.51 -21.29
N LEU A 176 -3.39 6.37 -20.26
CA LEU A 176 -3.25 7.82 -20.45
C LEU A 176 -1.88 8.20 -21.01
N GLY A 177 -0.82 7.50 -20.60
CA GLY A 177 0.52 7.69 -21.17
C GLY A 177 0.57 7.35 -22.66
N VAL A 178 0.00 6.21 -23.07
CA VAL A 178 -0.04 5.82 -24.49
C VAL A 178 -0.88 6.80 -25.31
N LEU A 179 -2.05 7.20 -24.80
CA LEU A 179 -2.90 8.22 -25.44
C LEU A 179 -2.19 9.57 -25.58
N TYR A 180 -1.42 10.00 -24.58
CA TYR A 180 -0.63 11.23 -24.65
C TYR A 180 0.45 11.16 -25.74
N TYR A 181 1.20 10.07 -25.80
CA TYR A 181 2.34 9.95 -26.73
C TYR A 181 1.94 9.65 -28.16
N VAL A 182 0.95 8.78 -28.37
CA VAL A 182 0.63 8.20 -29.70
C VAL A 182 -0.81 8.46 -30.14
N GLY A 183 -1.60 9.14 -29.30
CA GLY A 183 -2.99 9.46 -29.61
C GLY A 183 -3.89 8.22 -29.70
N ILE A 184 -5.15 8.45 -30.08
CA ILE A 184 -6.14 7.39 -30.25
C ILE A 184 -5.70 6.39 -31.33
N ILE A 185 -5.03 6.86 -32.40
CA ILE A 185 -4.62 6.00 -33.51
C ILE A 185 -3.55 4.99 -33.07
N GLY A 186 -2.61 5.40 -32.21
CA GLY A 186 -1.61 4.45 -31.67
C GLY A 186 -2.11 3.63 -30.48
N PHE A 187 -3.19 4.05 -29.83
CA PHE A 187 -3.81 3.32 -28.72
C PHE A 187 -4.70 2.17 -29.19
N VAL A 188 -5.34 2.31 -30.35
CA VAL A 188 -6.17 1.26 -30.96
C VAL A 188 -5.27 0.34 -31.80
N PRO A 189 -5.34 -1.00 -31.62
CA PRO A 189 -4.53 -1.96 -32.38
C PRO A 189 -4.88 -2.02 -33.87
#